data_AF-A0A2J8IH81-F1
#
_entry.id   AF-A0A2J8IH81-F1
#
_cell.length_a   1.000
_cell.length_b   1.000
_cell.length_c   1.000
_cell.angle_alpha   90.00
_cell.angle_beta   90.00
_cell.angle_gamma   90.00
#
_symmetry.space_group_name_H-M   'P 1'
#
loop_
_entity.id
_entity.type
_entity.pdbx_description
1 polymer ?
#
loop_
_entity_poly.entity_id
_entity_poly.type
_entity_poly.pdbx_seq_one_letter_code
_entity_poly.pdbx_strand_id
1 'polypeptide(L)'
;MPSTFPGATGLSEVSIYDWPGADGAAGGSPHMHTASTEAYVVLQGTGRLETLNSAGFTSTPLAPGVVLWFTPGTVHRAINDSGDLKVLVVMQNAGLPEHGDAVMTFPPEHLADADSYRRAAALDIKDADAGLPAGEEAARRRRDLALQGYLVLKDAVIESGPEALADFHAAAGRLVGPRTSAWAELLAGGAAEQAETTRQQLLSLDAAETFYLGKARTTMGKRENRRIYGMCGRIQAWELSDS
;
A
#
# COMPACT_ATOMS: atom_id res chain seq x y z
N MET A 1 -1.67 16.11 23.22
CA MET A 1 -1.87 15.55 21.88
C MET A 1 -1.47 14.09 21.90
N PRO A 2 -2.35 13.18 21.46
CA PRO A 2 -1.94 11.80 21.17
C PRO A 2 -0.78 11.85 20.18
N SER A 3 0.26 11.04 20.41
CA SER A 3 1.33 10.88 19.43
C SER A 3 0.95 9.75 18.47
N THR A 4 1.21 9.98 17.20
CA THR A 4 1.14 8.95 16.16
C THR A 4 2.53 8.36 15.97
N PHE A 5 2.61 7.16 15.38
CA PHE A 5 3.89 6.52 15.07
C PHE A 5 4.84 7.46 14.28
N PRO A 6 6.18 7.33 14.38
CA PRO A 6 7.11 8.27 13.75
C PRO A 6 6.82 8.54 12.27
N GLY A 7 6.79 9.82 11.91
CA GLY A 7 6.47 10.31 10.57
C GLY A 7 5.03 10.08 10.12
N ALA A 8 4.13 9.73 11.06
CA ALA A 8 2.82 9.16 10.77
C ALA A 8 2.92 8.00 9.76
N THR A 9 3.84 7.07 10.00
CA THR A 9 3.99 5.88 9.16
C THR A 9 3.11 4.73 9.65
N GLY A 10 2.57 3.96 8.72
CA GLY A 10 1.84 2.72 8.99
C GLY A 10 2.77 1.51 8.90
N LEU A 11 2.55 0.50 9.74
CA LEU A 11 3.25 -0.77 9.66
C LEU A 11 2.25 -1.91 9.47
N SER A 12 2.54 -2.79 8.52
CA SER A 12 1.76 -4.01 8.30
C SER A 12 2.65 -5.17 7.93
N GLU A 13 2.36 -6.36 8.46
CA GLU A 13 2.92 -7.59 7.92
C GLU A 13 2.00 -8.09 6.83
N VAL A 14 2.58 -8.44 5.68
CA VAL A 14 1.82 -8.99 4.56
C VAL A 14 2.39 -10.35 4.20
N SER A 15 1.56 -11.38 4.32
CA SER A 15 1.83 -12.69 3.72
C SER A 15 1.31 -12.64 2.28
N ILE A 16 2.23 -12.56 1.32
CA ILE A 16 1.88 -12.42 -0.10
C ILE A 16 1.11 -13.67 -0.54
N TYR A 17 0.04 -13.49 -1.31
CA TYR A 17 -0.78 -14.62 -1.73
C TYR A 17 0.06 -15.67 -2.47
N ASP A 18 -0.18 -16.91 -2.12
CA ASP A 18 0.42 -18.14 -2.64
C ASP A 18 -0.43 -18.77 -3.76
N TRP A 19 -1.52 -18.09 -4.15
CA TRP A 19 -2.44 -18.58 -5.16
C TRP A 19 -1.96 -18.26 -6.58
N PRO A 20 -1.90 -19.23 -7.50
CA PRO A 20 -1.50 -18.97 -8.88
C PRO A 20 -2.50 -18.04 -9.57
N GLY A 21 -2.00 -17.06 -10.32
CA GLY A 21 -2.78 -16.21 -11.22
C GLY A 21 -3.02 -16.89 -12.58
N ALA A 22 -3.75 -16.20 -13.46
CA ALA A 22 -3.99 -16.65 -14.83
C ALA A 22 -2.69 -16.81 -15.66
N ASP A 23 -1.61 -16.15 -15.25
CA ASP A 23 -0.27 -16.26 -15.83
C ASP A 23 0.61 -17.33 -15.15
N GLY A 24 0.03 -18.12 -14.25
CA GLY A 24 0.72 -19.20 -13.50
C GLY A 24 1.54 -18.72 -12.30
N ALA A 25 1.84 -17.42 -12.19
CA ALA A 25 2.61 -16.88 -11.07
C ALA A 25 1.73 -16.62 -9.85
N ALA A 26 2.19 -17.03 -8.67
CA ALA A 26 1.49 -16.75 -7.42
C ALA A 26 1.73 -15.31 -6.96
N GLY A 27 0.67 -14.64 -6.50
CA GLY A 27 0.80 -13.26 -6.03
C GLY A 27 -0.52 -12.50 -5.95
N GLY A 28 -0.40 -11.23 -5.56
CA GLY A 28 -1.52 -10.33 -5.31
C GLY A 28 -2.00 -9.53 -6.50
N SER A 29 -2.97 -8.65 -6.21
CA SER A 29 -3.62 -7.74 -7.14
C SER A 29 -2.64 -6.62 -7.49
N PRO A 30 -2.24 -6.46 -8.76
CA PRO A 30 -1.39 -5.34 -9.14
C PRO A 30 -2.14 -4.02 -8.94
N HIS A 31 -1.46 -3.02 -8.39
CA HIS A 31 -2.06 -1.74 -8.04
C HIS A 31 -1.01 -0.64 -7.92
N MET A 32 -1.49 0.58 -7.71
CA MET A 32 -0.67 1.79 -7.60
C MET A 32 -1.18 2.66 -6.46
N HIS A 33 -0.28 3.15 -5.62
CA HIS A 33 -0.58 4.21 -4.67
C HIS A 33 -0.49 5.59 -5.35
N THR A 34 -1.41 6.49 -4.97
CA THR A 34 -1.58 7.81 -5.60
C THR A 34 -0.97 8.95 -4.79
N ALA A 35 -0.76 8.77 -3.49
CA ALA A 35 -0.29 9.83 -2.60
C ALA A 35 0.79 9.38 -1.59
N SER A 36 0.95 8.08 -1.37
CA SER A 36 1.86 7.55 -0.36
C SER A 36 2.95 6.69 -0.97
N THR A 37 4.18 6.86 -0.45
CA THR A 37 5.29 5.94 -0.71
C THR A 37 5.12 4.67 0.10
N GLU A 38 5.39 3.52 -0.51
CA GLU A 38 5.37 2.22 0.15
C GLU A 38 6.76 1.60 0.12
N ALA A 39 7.14 0.93 1.21
CA ALA A 39 8.38 0.18 1.29
C ALA A 39 8.15 -1.24 1.78
N TYR A 40 8.88 -2.20 1.21
CA TYR A 40 8.94 -3.59 1.66
C TYR A 40 10.28 -3.85 2.34
N VAL A 41 10.22 -4.43 3.54
CA VAL A 41 11.32 -5.12 4.19
C VAL A 41 10.99 -6.61 4.15
N VAL A 42 11.77 -7.39 3.40
CA VAL A 42 11.49 -8.83 3.25
C VAL A 42 11.91 -9.58 4.51
N LEU A 43 10.96 -10.30 5.11
CA LEU A 43 11.16 -11.03 6.37
C LEU A 43 11.43 -12.52 6.15
N GLN A 44 10.72 -13.13 5.20
CA GLN A 44 10.75 -14.57 4.95
C GLN A 44 10.42 -14.86 3.47
N GLY A 45 10.89 -16.01 2.98
CA GLY A 45 10.57 -16.51 1.65
C GLY A 45 11.32 -15.77 0.54
N THR A 46 11.04 -16.16 -0.70
CA THR A 46 11.63 -15.55 -1.90
C THR A 46 10.57 -15.25 -2.95
N GLY A 47 10.81 -14.23 -3.75
CA GLY A 47 9.88 -13.83 -4.80
C GLY A 47 10.41 -12.70 -5.65
N ARG A 48 9.49 -11.95 -6.24
CA ARG A 48 9.81 -10.81 -7.11
C ARG A 48 8.83 -9.67 -6.86
N LEU A 49 9.29 -8.43 -6.96
CA LEU A 49 8.41 -7.29 -7.17
C LEU A 49 8.51 -6.88 -8.63
N GLU A 50 7.42 -7.08 -9.37
CA GLU A 50 7.29 -6.46 -10.69
C GLU A 50 6.76 -5.03 -10.54
N THR A 51 7.33 -4.10 -11.28
CA THR A 51 6.91 -2.69 -11.28
C THR A 51 6.82 -2.14 -12.70
N LEU A 52 5.86 -1.22 -12.91
CA LEU A 52 5.79 -0.33 -14.07
C LEU A 52 5.91 1.11 -13.54
N ASN A 53 6.93 1.83 -13.97
CA ASN A 53 7.18 3.22 -13.58
C ASN A 53 7.87 3.99 -14.72
N SER A 54 8.44 5.16 -14.43
CA SER A 54 9.14 6.00 -15.42
C SER A 54 10.37 5.34 -16.07
N ALA A 55 10.91 4.26 -15.49
CA ALA A 55 11.97 3.44 -16.08
C ALA A 55 11.43 2.26 -16.91
N GLY A 56 10.11 2.14 -17.07
CA GLY A 56 9.45 1.04 -17.75
C GLY A 56 9.17 -0.15 -16.82
N PHE A 57 9.24 -1.36 -17.36
CA PHE A 57 9.05 -2.60 -16.60
C PHE A 57 10.34 -3.04 -15.90
N THR A 58 10.24 -3.37 -14.61
CA THR A 58 11.34 -3.98 -13.84
C THR A 58 10.82 -5.13 -12.99
N SER A 59 11.62 -6.20 -12.85
CA SER A 59 11.38 -7.31 -11.92
C SER A 59 12.53 -7.41 -10.93
N THR A 60 12.30 -6.99 -9.69
CA THR A 60 13.30 -6.96 -8.63
C THR A 60 13.19 -8.20 -7.72
N PRO A 61 14.27 -8.98 -7.51
CA PRO A 61 14.24 -10.13 -6.60
C PRO A 61 13.95 -9.73 -5.15
N LEU A 62 13.18 -10.56 -4.45
CA LEU A 62 12.87 -10.44 -3.03
C LEU A 62 13.44 -11.64 -2.27
N ALA A 63 14.20 -11.36 -1.22
CA ALA A 63 14.72 -12.34 -0.28
C ALA A 63 15.01 -11.65 1.06
N PRO A 64 15.09 -12.37 2.20
CA PRO A 64 15.29 -11.75 3.50
C PRO A 64 16.51 -10.83 3.53
N GLY A 65 16.35 -9.65 4.14
CA GLY A 65 17.37 -8.59 4.16
C GLY A 65 17.28 -7.59 3.01
N VAL A 66 16.48 -7.87 1.97
CA VAL A 66 16.16 -6.87 0.94
C VAL A 66 15.18 -5.84 1.49
N VAL A 67 15.51 -4.57 1.23
CA VAL A 67 14.60 -3.43 1.42
C VAL A 67 14.49 -2.68 0.10
N LEU A 68 13.28 -2.30 -0.26
CA LEU A 68 13.01 -1.46 -1.42
C LEU A 68 11.80 -0.57 -1.13
N TRP A 69 11.72 0.56 -1.81
CA TRP A 69 10.58 1.47 -1.71
C TRP A 69 10.25 2.02 -3.08
N PHE A 70 8.99 2.40 -3.25
CA PHE A 70 8.48 2.94 -4.50
C PHE A 70 7.47 4.05 -4.21
N THR A 71 7.57 5.10 -5.01
CA THR A 71 6.80 6.34 -4.85
C THR A 71 5.45 6.23 -5.55
N PRO A 72 4.51 7.15 -5.24
CA PRO A 72 3.25 7.25 -5.97
C PRO A 72 3.42 7.22 -7.49
N GLY A 73 2.46 6.62 -8.19
CA GLY A 73 2.55 6.42 -9.64
C GLY A 73 3.16 5.08 -10.07
N THR A 74 3.86 4.39 -9.16
CA THR A 74 4.43 3.06 -9.44
C THR A 74 3.35 1.99 -9.36
N VAL A 75 3.01 1.38 -10.50
CA VAL A 75 2.22 0.14 -10.52
C VAL A 75 3.12 -0.99 -10.06
N HIS A 76 2.68 -1.79 -9.12
CA HIS A 76 3.48 -2.89 -8.60
C HIS A 76 2.67 -4.17 -8.38
N ARG A 77 3.36 -5.31 -8.45
CA ARG A 77 2.84 -6.65 -8.16
C ARG A 77 3.90 -7.46 -7.42
N ALA A 78 3.56 -7.91 -6.22
CA ALA A 78 4.36 -8.89 -5.49
C ALA A 78 4.06 -10.31 -6.00
N ILE A 79 5.11 -11.03 -6.38
CA ILE A 79 5.09 -12.44 -6.81
C ILE A 79 5.75 -13.28 -5.73
N ASN A 80 5.07 -14.35 -5.31
CA ASN A 80 5.51 -15.27 -4.27
C ASN A 80 6.03 -16.55 -4.92
N ASP A 81 7.35 -16.65 -5.11
CA ASP A 81 7.97 -17.81 -5.78
C ASP A 81 8.13 -19.00 -4.81
N SER A 82 8.36 -18.75 -3.52
CA SER A 82 8.58 -19.81 -2.52
C SER A 82 7.28 -20.33 -1.87
N GLY A 83 6.17 -19.64 -2.05
CA GLY A 83 4.88 -19.93 -1.40
C GLY A 83 4.74 -19.36 0.01
N ASP A 84 5.83 -18.89 0.64
CA ASP A 84 5.85 -18.39 2.02
C ASP A 84 6.39 -16.95 2.16
N LEU A 85 6.43 -16.19 1.05
CA LEU A 85 6.91 -14.81 1.03
C LEU A 85 6.13 -13.91 2.01
N LYS A 86 6.87 -13.29 2.92
CA LYS A 86 6.35 -12.37 3.93
C LYS A 86 7.18 -11.09 3.96
N VAL A 87 6.49 -9.96 3.96
CA VAL A 87 7.11 -8.62 4.01
C VAL A 87 6.55 -7.81 5.18
N LEU A 88 7.39 -6.98 5.77
CA LEU A 88 6.93 -5.83 6.55
C LEU A 88 6.77 -4.66 5.56
N VAL A 89 5.55 -4.16 5.46
CA VAL A 89 5.20 -2.96 4.74
C VAL A 89 5.37 -1.77 5.68
N VAL A 90 6.17 -0.80 5.25
CA VAL A 90 6.27 0.53 5.87
C VAL A 90 5.61 1.51 4.93
N MET A 91 4.55 2.14 5.41
CA MET A 91 3.67 2.95 4.57
C MET A 91 3.66 4.40 4.99
N GLN A 92 3.91 5.30 4.05
CA GLN A 92 3.81 6.73 4.30
C GLN A 92 2.35 7.14 4.53
N ASN A 93 2.13 8.17 5.36
CA ASN A 93 0.83 8.78 5.60
C ASN A 93 -0.22 7.75 6.10
N ALA A 94 0.06 7.14 7.25
CA ALA A 94 -0.85 6.23 7.95
C ALA A 94 -2.29 6.77 7.90
N GLY A 95 -3.22 5.93 7.43
CA GLY A 95 -4.61 6.29 7.21
C GLY A 95 -4.96 6.51 5.74
N LEU A 96 -4.08 7.07 4.90
CA LEU A 96 -4.39 7.30 3.48
C LEU A 96 -4.68 6.00 2.70
N PRO A 97 -3.90 4.91 2.87
CA PRO A 97 -4.19 3.61 2.25
C PRO A 97 -5.56 3.06 2.62
N GLU A 98 -5.90 3.13 3.90
CA GLU A 98 -7.19 2.70 4.43
C GLU A 98 -8.33 3.57 3.90
N HIS A 99 -8.04 4.81 3.53
CA HIS A 99 -8.96 5.76 2.90
C HIS A 99 -8.83 5.79 1.37
N GLY A 100 -8.27 4.73 0.78
CA GLY A 100 -8.38 4.43 -0.65
C GLY A 100 -7.40 5.19 -1.53
N ASP A 101 -6.16 5.40 -1.07
CA ASP A 101 -5.07 5.96 -1.88
C ASP A 101 -4.53 5.02 -2.97
N ALA A 102 -4.98 3.77 -2.97
CA ALA A 102 -4.58 2.74 -3.92
C ALA A 102 -5.63 2.49 -5.01
N VAL A 103 -5.15 2.33 -6.24
CA VAL A 103 -5.96 1.99 -7.42
C VAL A 103 -5.42 0.70 -8.05
N MET A 104 -6.26 -0.33 -8.10
CA MET A 104 -5.95 -1.59 -8.79
C MET A 104 -6.01 -1.41 -10.31
N THR A 105 -5.18 -2.17 -11.03
CA THR A 105 -5.08 -2.14 -12.49
C THR A 105 -6.20 -2.90 -13.17
N PHE A 106 -7.46 -2.61 -12.82
CA PHE A 106 -8.60 -3.20 -13.50
C PHE A 106 -8.67 -2.74 -14.97
N PRO A 107 -9.33 -3.51 -15.84
CA PRO A 107 -9.67 -3.08 -17.20
C PRO A 107 -10.40 -1.72 -17.23
N PRO A 108 -10.24 -0.92 -18.32
CA PRO A 108 -10.74 0.46 -18.37
C PRO A 108 -12.22 0.66 -18.02
N GLU A 109 -13.08 -0.29 -18.36
CA GLU A 109 -14.52 -0.27 -18.06
C GLU A 109 -14.82 -0.24 -16.54
N HIS A 110 -13.92 -0.78 -15.72
CA HIS A 110 -14.03 -0.74 -14.27
C HIS A 110 -13.40 0.53 -13.66
N LEU A 111 -12.63 1.28 -14.44
CA LEU A 111 -11.98 2.53 -14.04
C LEU A 111 -12.75 3.79 -14.50
N ALA A 112 -13.82 3.61 -15.27
CA ALA A 112 -14.60 4.70 -15.87
C ALA A 112 -15.24 5.63 -14.83
N ASP A 113 -15.74 5.06 -13.72
CA ASP A 113 -16.42 5.79 -12.65
C ASP A 113 -16.24 5.11 -11.27
N ALA A 114 -16.49 5.89 -10.22
CA ALA A 114 -16.27 5.45 -8.84
C ALA A 114 -17.18 4.30 -8.40
N ASP A 115 -18.39 4.17 -8.96
CA ASP A 115 -19.31 3.10 -8.60
C ASP A 115 -18.90 1.77 -9.22
N SER A 116 -18.52 1.80 -10.49
CA SER A 116 -17.99 0.64 -11.21
C SER A 116 -16.73 0.11 -10.55
N TYR A 117 -15.80 1.02 -10.19
CA TYR A 117 -14.59 0.65 -9.47
C TYR A 117 -14.90 0.02 -8.11
N ARG A 118 -15.77 0.64 -7.32
CA ARG A 118 -16.11 0.16 -5.97
C ARG A 118 -16.75 -1.24 -6.01
N ARG A 119 -17.66 -1.49 -6.96
CA ARG A 119 -18.28 -2.82 -7.11
C ARG A 119 -17.25 -3.89 -7.44
N ALA A 120 -16.28 -3.59 -8.30
CA ALA A 120 -15.20 -4.52 -8.66
C ALA A 120 -14.18 -4.73 -7.52
N ALA A 121 -13.92 -3.68 -6.74
CA ALA A 121 -12.91 -3.69 -5.67
C ALA A 121 -13.39 -4.26 -4.33
N ALA A 122 -14.71 -4.26 -4.10
CA ALA A 122 -15.30 -4.59 -2.81
C ALA A 122 -15.07 -6.05 -2.40
N LEU A 123 -14.82 -6.24 -1.10
CA LEU A 123 -14.83 -7.55 -0.44
C LEU A 123 -15.78 -7.46 0.76
N ASP A 124 -16.88 -8.21 0.70
CA ASP A 124 -17.85 -8.28 1.79
C ASP A 124 -17.29 -9.06 2.98
N ILE A 125 -16.48 -10.10 2.71
CA ILE A 125 -15.77 -10.88 3.72
C ILE A 125 -14.31 -10.42 3.72
N LYS A 126 -13.95 -9.67 4.77
CA LYS A 126 -12.59 -9.12 4.92
C LYS A 126 -11.67 -9.99 5.77
N ASP A 127 -12.21 -10.67 6.79
CA ASP A 127 -11.44 -11.51 7.71
C ASP A 127 -10.86 -12.72 6.97
N ALA A 128 -9.55 -12.70 6.76
CA ALA A 128 -8.82 -13.76 6.06
C ALA A 128 -8.56 -14.97 6.95
N ASP A 129 -8.67 -14.82 8.27
CA ASP A 129 -8.47 -15.89 9.25
C ASP A 129 -9.77 -16.60 9.61
N ALA A 130 -10.93 -16.07 9.18
CA ALA A 130 -12.23 -16.73 9.34
C ALA A 130 -12.34 -18.04 8.55
N GLY A 131 -11.46 -18.28 7.56
CA GLY A 131 -11.43 -19.51 6.78
C GLY A 131 -12.66 -19.72 5.88
N LEU A 132 -13.39 -18.65 5.54
CA LEU A 132 -14.59 -18.71 4.72
C LEU A 132 -14.22 -18.81 3.22
N PRO A 133 -14.59 -19.90 2.51
CA PRO A 133 -14.25 -20.07 1.10
C PRO A 133 -14.70 -18.90 0.21
N ALA A 134 -15.90 -18.36 0.47
CA ALA A 134 -16.43 -17.23 -0.29
C ALA A 134 -15.56 -15.95 -0.22
N GLY A 135 -14.88 -15.72 0.90
CA GLY A 135 -13.97 -14.58 1.06
C GLY A 135 -12.69 -14.74 0.24
N GLU A 136 -12.09 -15.93 0.29
CA GLU A 136 -10.94 -16.28 -0.53
C GLU A 136 -11.26 -16.20 -2.03
N GLU A 137 -12.40 -16.75 -2.45
CA GLU A 137 -12.83 -16.69 -3.85
C GLU A 137 -13.05 -15.24 -4.31
N ALA A 138 -13.62 -14.37 -3.46
CA ALA A 138 -13.79 -12.96 -3.78
C ALA A 138 -12.44 -12.24 -3.92
N ALA A 139 -11.48 -12.51 -3.02
CA ALA A 139 -10.13 -11.96 -3.10
C ALA A 139 -9.40 -12.43 -4.38
N ARG A 140 -9.53 -13.70 -4.75
CA ARG A 140 -8.97 -14.26 -5.99
C ARG A 140 -9.60 -13.61 -7.24
N ARG A 141 -10.93 -13.47 -7.30
CA ARG A 141 -11.62 -12.79 -8.42
C ARG A 141 -11.14 -11.34 -8.59
N ARG A 142 -11.02 -10.60 -7.49
CA ARG A 142 -10.48 -9.23 -7.50
C ARG A 142 -9.04 -9.19 -8.02
N ARG A 143 -8.20 -10.12 -7.55
CA ARG A 143 -6.81 -10.26 -7.99
C ARG A 143 -6.71 -10.57 -9.47
N ASP A 144 -7.51 -11.53 -9.96
CA ASP A 144 -7.50 -11.95 -11.35
C ASP A 144 -7.95 -10.80 -12.28
N LEU A 145 -8.94 -10.01 -11.88
CA LEU A 145 -9.36 -8.82 -12.62
C LEU A 145 -8.25 -7.76 -12.69
N ALA A 146 -7.56 -7.50 -11.59
CA ALA A 146 -6.42 -6.58 -11.58
C ALA A 146 -5.27 -7.10 -12.45
N LEU A 147 -5.04 -8.42 -12.45
CA LEU A 147 -4.02 -9.05 -13.27
C LEU A 147 -4.32 -8.91 -14.77
N GLN A 148 -5.58 -9.00 -15.18
CA GLN A 148 -5.97 -8.80 -16.59
C GLN A 148 -5.54 -7.42 -17.11
N GLY A 149 -5.89 -6.34 -16.40
CA GLY A 149 -5.48 -5.00 -16.81
C GLY A 149 -3.98 -4.75 -16.64
N TYR A 150 -3.34 -5.35 -15.64
CA TYR A 150 -1.88 -5.27 -15.46
C TYR A 150 -1.11 -5.84 -16.65
N LEU A 151 -1.51 -7.00 -17.18
CA LEU A 151 -0.81 -7.61 -18.31
C LEU A 151 -0.89 -6.72 -19.56
N VAL A 152 -2.04 -6.10 -19.82
CA VAL A 152 -2.19 -5.11 -20.91
C VAL A 152 -1.29 -3.90 -20.69
N LEU A 153 -1.25 -3.35 -19.47
CA LEU A 153 -0.37 -2.21 -19.15
C LEU A 153 1.11 -2.58 -19.28
N LYS A 154 1.50 -3.77 -18.81
CA LYS A 154 2.88 -4.27 -18.89
C LYS A 154 3.32 -4.42 -20.34
N ASP A 155 2.50 -5.05 -21.19
CA ASP A 155 2.79 -5.22 -22.61
C ASP A 155 2.93 -3.86 -23.31
N ALA A 156 2.00 -2.93 -23.04
CA ALA A 156 2.05 -1.58 -23.59
C ALA A 156 3.30 -0.79 -23.14
N VAL A 157 3.71 -0.93 -21.87
CA VAL A 157 4.94 -0.29 -21.36
C VAL A 157 6.20 -0.90 -21.97
N ILE A 158 6.23 -2.22 -22.20
CA ILE A 158 7.35 -2.90 -22.86
C ILE A 158 7.45 -2.47 -24.33
N GLU A 159 6.32 -2.33 -25.02
CA GLU A 159 6.28 -1.97 -26.45
C GLU A 159 6.51 -0.48 -26.70
N SER A 160 5.83 0.38 -25.94
CA SER A 160 5.71 1.81 -26.23
C SER A 160 6.33 2.72 -25.18
N GLY A 161 6.86 2.16 -24.08
CA GLY A 161 7.47 2.94 -23.00
C GLY A 161 6.50 3.38 -21.91
N PRO A 162 7.00 4.08 -20.87
CA PRO A 162 6.24 4.45 -19.68
C PRO A 162 5.05 5.37 -19.95
N GLU A 163 5.02 6.08 -21.08
CA GLU A 163 3.90 6.93 -21.50
C GLU A 163 2.59 6.14 -21.66
N ALA A 164 2.66 4.82 -21.89
CA ALA A 164 1.51 3.93 -21.95
C ALA A 164 0.67 3.92 -20.64
N LEU A 165 1.22 4.39 -19.52
CA LEU A 165 0.49 4.47 -18.24
C LEU A 165 -0.42 5.71 -18.14
N ALA A 166 -0.34 6.67 -19.07
CA ALA A 166 -1.00 7.97 -18.94
C ALA A 166 -2.53 7.86 -18.73
N ASP A 167 -3.21 7.01 -19.50
CA ASP A 167 -4.66 6.82 -19.37
C ASP A 167 -5.06 6.18 -18.04
N PHE A 168 -4.25 5.22 -17.56
CA PHE A 168 -4.44 4.61 -16.24
C PHE A 168 -4.25 5.64 -15.13
N HIS A 169 -3.19 6.45 -15.19
CA HIS A 169 -2.94 7.53 -14.22
C HIS A 169 -4.07 8.56 -14.21
N ALA A 170 -4.57 8.95 -15.39
CA ALA A 170 -5.70 9.88 -15.51
C ALA A 170 -6.99 9.29 -14.91
N ALA A 171 -7.26 8.00 -15.13
CA ALA A 171 -8.40 7.31 -14.53
C ALA A 171 -8.27 7.21 -13.01
N ALA A 172 -7.09 6.81 -12.50
CA ALA A 172 -6.81 6.77 -11.07
C ALA A 172 -7.02 8.14 -10.42
N GLY A 173 -6.53 9.22 -11.04
CA GLY A 173 -6.73 10.59 -10.57
C GLY A 173 -8.22 10.98 -10.45
N ARG A 174 -9.05 10.63 -11.43
CA ARG A 174 -10.50 10.86 -11.37
C ARG A 174 -11.17 10.07 -10.24
N LEU A 175 -10.78 8.81 -10.03
CA LEU A 175 -11.34 7.94 -8.99
C LEU A 175 -11.04 8.44 -7.58
N VAL A 176 -9.84 8.99 -7.36
CA VAL A 176 -9.40 9.43 -6.03
C VAL A 176 -9.67 10.91 -5.75
N GLY A 177 -9.90 11.73 -6.79
CA GLY A 177 -10.13 13.18 -6.66
C GLY A 177 -11.12 13.58 -5.55
N PRO A 178 -12.29 12.94 -5.42
CA PRO A 178 -13.26 13.24 -4.35
C PRO A 178 -12.76 12.99 -2.92
N ARG A 179 -11.66 12.24 -2.74
CA ARG A 179 -11.10 11.89 -1.41
C ARG A 179 -10.04 12.87 -0.93
N THR A 180 -9.54 13.73 -1.81
CA THR A 180 -8.37 14.59 -1.54
C THR A 180 -8.57 15.52 -0.36
N SER A 181 -9.78 16.03 -0.11
CA SER A 181 -10.06 16.86 1.07
C SER A 181 -9.92 16.07 2.38
N ALA A 182 -10.45 14.85 2.45
CA ALA A 182 -10.29 13.98 3.62
C ALA A 182 -8.82 13.58 3.83
N TRP A 183 -8.08 13.33 2.74
CA TRP A 183 -6.64 13.05 2.84
C TRP A 183 -5.83 14.25 3.32
N ALA A 184 -6.22 15.47 2.95
CA ALA A 184 -5.57 16.68 3.45
C ALA A 184 -5.73 16.81 4.97
N GLU A 185 -6.90 16.46 5.51
CA GLU A 185 -7.14 16.43 6.97
C GLU A 185 -6.28 15.36 7.66
N LEU A 186 -6.20 14.14 7.10
CA LEU A 186 -5.34 13.07 7.61
C LEU A 186 -3.86 13.45 7.59
N LEU A 187 -3.39 14.09 6.51
CA LEU A 187 -2.02 14.59 6.41
C LEU A 187 -1.75 15.68 7.46
N ALA A 188 -2.70 16.62 7.61
CA ALA A 188 -2.58 17.74 8.55
C ALA A 188 -2.41 17.25 9.99
N GLY A 189 -3.24 16.32 10.45
CA GLY A 189 -3.15 15.71 11.80
C GLY A 189 -2.13 14.57 11.93
N GLY A 190 -1.41 14.26 10.85
CA GLY A 190 -0.44 13.17 10.78
C GLY A 190 0.97 13.69 10.58
N ALA A 191 1.54 13.39 9.40
CA ALA A 191 2.93 13.70 9.10
C ALA A 191 3.23 15.20 9.16
N ALA A 192 2.28 16.07 8.77
CA ALA A 192 2.48 17.51 8.80
C ALA A 192 2.56 18.06 10.24
N GLU A 193 1.68 17.64 11.14
CA GLU A 193 1.72 18.04 12.56
C GLU A 193 3.01 17.56 13.24
N GLN A 194 3.49 16.36 12.93
CA GLN A 194 4.77 15.88 13.47
C GLN A 194 5.97 16.68 12.97
N ALA A 195 5.99 17.01 11.68
CA ALA A 195 7.05 17.83 11.10
C ALA A 195 7.06 19.24 11.74
N GLU A 196 5.89 19.84 11.92
CA GLU A 196 5.73 21.14 12.58
C GLU A 196 6.15 21.07 14.06
N THR A 197 5.79 20.01 14.78
CA THR A 197 6.24 19.78 16.15
C THR A 197 7.77 19.73 16.24
N THR A 198 8.41 19.01 15.31
CA THR A 198 9.88 18.94 15.23
C THR A 198 10.48 20.31 14.96
N ARG A 199 9.88 21.10 14.07
CA ARG A 199 10.31 22.47 13.78
C ARG A 199 10.29 23.36 15.03
N GLN A 200 9.26 23.27 15.86
CA GLN A 200 9.18 24.01 17.13
C GLN A 200 10.25 23.55 18.13
N GLN A 201 10.50 22.23 18.21
CA GLN A 201 11.55 21.70 19.08
C GLN A 201 12.94 22.18 18.66
N LEU A 202 13.22 22.30 17.35
CA LEU A 202 14.47 22.89 16.86
C LEU A 202 14.64 24.34 17.31
N LEU A 203 13.57 25.15 17.30
CA LEU A 203 13.60 26.52 17.82
C LEU A 203 13.87 26.56 19.33
N SER A 204 13.23 25.69 20.11
CA SER A 204 13.50 25.59 21.55
C SER A 204 14.95 25.16 21.84
N LEU A 205 15.50 24.21 21.08
CA LEU A 205 16.89 23.79 21.21
C LEU A 205 17.88 24.90 20.91
N ASP A 206 17.64 25.71 19.87
CA ASP A 206 18.44 26.88 19.53
C ASP A 206 18.49 27.90 20.69
N ALA A 207 17.38 28.04 21.41
CA ALA A 207 17.26 28.86 22.62
C ALA A 207 17.69 28.17 23.92
N ALA A 208 18.21 26.93 23.86
CA ALA A 208 18.52 26.08 25.03
C ALA A 208 17.32 25.82 25.99
N GLU A 209 16.09 25.91 25.48
CA GLU A 209 14.86 25.61 26.20
C GLU A 209 14.53 24.12 26.12
N THR A 210 14.40 23.46 27.28
CA THR A 210 14.28 21.99 27.37
C THR A 210 12.97 21.50 27.98
N PHE A 211 11.99 22.39 28.20
CA PHE A 211 10.73 22.04 28.87
C PHE A 211 9.97 20.88 28.20
N TYR A 212 10.09 20.73 26.87
CA TYR A 212 9.43 19.66 26.13
C TYR A 212 10.11 18.30 26.33
N LEU A 213 11.41 18.26 26.64
CA LEU A 213 12.13 17.02 26.93
C LEU A 213 11.62 16.37 28.22
N GLY A 214 11.19 17.16 29.20
CA GLY A 214 10.53 16.69 30.42
C GLY A 214 9.16 16.03 30.18
N LYS A 215 8.60 16.12 28.96
CA LYS A 215 7.35 15.48 28.55
C LYS A 215 7.57 14.16 27.79
N ALA A 216 8.82 13.70 27.67
CA ALA A 216 9.15 12.46 26.98
C ALA A 216 8.41 11.25 27.59
N ARG A 217 7.94 10.35 26.73
CA ARG A 217 7.19 9.15 27.11
C ARG A 217 7.52 7.99 26.17
N THR A 218 7.29 6.77 26.66
CA THR A 218 7.36 5.55 25.83
C THR A 218 5.94 5.13 25.46
N THR A 219 5.72 4.94 24.17
CA THR A 219 4.49 4.38 23.60
C THR A 219 4.80 3.02 22.98
N MET A 220 3.88 2.07 23.13
CA MET A 220 3.97 0.75 22.53
C MET A 220 2.72 0.47 21.69
N GLY A 221 2.92 0.08 20.44
CA GLY A 221 1.86 -0.47 19.60
C GLY A 221 1.95 -2.00 19.52
N LYS A 222 0.82 -2.65 19.28
CA LYS A 222 0.74 -4.11 19.16
C LYS A 222 -0.01 -4.52 17.90
N ARG A 223 0.20 -5.77 17.50
CA ARG A 223 -0.45 -6.41 16.35
C ARG A 223 -1.37 -7.52 16.83
N GLU A 224 -2.49 -7.13 17.44
CA GLU A 224 -3.49 -8.05 18.01
C GLU A 224 -4.70 -8.28 17.07
N ASN A 225 -4.81 -7.51 15.99
CA ASN A 225 -5.87 -7.67 15.00
C ASN A 225 -5.72 -8.95 14.16
N ARG A 226 -6.83 -9.37 13.55
CA ARG A 226 -6.87 -10.49 12.59
C ARG A 226 -6.33 -10.07 11.24
N ARG A 227 -5.87 -11.04 10.45
CA ARG A 227 -5.49 -10.77 9.07
C ARG A 227 -6.72 -10.46 8.23
N ILE A 228 -6.57 -9.50 7.32
CA ILE A 228 -7.58 -9.19 6.31
C ILE A 228 -7.08 -9.46 4.89
N TYR A 229 -8.00 -9.68 3.95
CA TYR A 229 -7.67 -9.80 2.53
C TYR A 229 -7.27 -8.45 1.92
N GLY A 230 -5.97 -8.24 1.75
CA GLY A 230 -5.39 -7.08 1.07
C GLY A 230 -5.24 -7.26 -0.44
N MET A 231 -4.63 -6.26 -1.09
CA MET A 231 -4.31 -6.30 -2.51
C MET A 231 -3.12 -7.26 -2.77
N CYS A 232 -1.98 -7.05 -2.10
CA CYS A 232 -0.79 -7.91 -2.24
C CYS A 232 -0.91 -9.29 -1.57
N GLY A 233 -1.65 -9.38 -0.47
CA GLY A 233 -1.67 -10.56 0.37
C GLY A 233 -2.60 -10.43 1.57
N ARG A 234 -2.44 -11.34 2.53
CA ARG A 234 -3.12 -11.28 3.83
C ARG A 234 -2.37 -10.28 4.71
N ILE A 235 -3.05 -9.21 5.12
CA ILE A 235 -2.46 -8.06 5.83
C ILE A 235 -2.78 -8.15 7.32
N GLN A 236 -1.79 -7.96 8.17
CA GLN A 236 -1.94 -7.75 9.62
C GLN A 236 -1.28 -6.42 10.00
N ALA A 237 -2.07 -5.40 10.30
CA ALA A 237 -1.58 -4.06 10.63
C ALA A 237 -1.22 -3.93 12.11
N TRP A 238 -0.22 -3.12 12.46
CA TRP A 238 -0.05 -2.72 13.86
C TRP A 238 -1.00 -1.58 14.23
N GLU A 239 -1.53 -1.63 15.44
CA GLU A 239 -2.26 -0.51 16.05
C GLU A 239 -1.24 0.40 16.74
N LEU A 240 -0.96 1.55 16.12
CA LEU A 240 0.18 2.43 16.47
C LEU A 240 -0.22 3.82 16.98
N SER A 241 -1.44 3.98 17.50
CA SER A 241 -1.89 5.23 18.13
C SER A 241 -1.70 5.20 19.63
N ASP A 242 -1.27 6.33 20.22
CA ASP A 242 -1.51 6.58 21.65
C ASP A 242 -3.02 6.48 21.92
N SER A 243 -3.39 5.62 22.87
CA SER A 243 -4.74 5.61 23.48
C SER A 243 -4.84 6.68 24.55
#